data_AF-A0A537LEZ3-F1
#
_entry.id   AF-A0A537LEZ3-F1
#
_cell.length_a   1.000
_cell.length_b   1.000
_cell.length_c   1.000
_cell.angle_alpha   90.00
_cell.angle_beta   90.00
_cell.angle_gamma   90.00
#
_symmetry.space_group_name_H-M   'P 1'
#
loop_
_entity.id
_entity.type
_entity.pdbx_description
1 polymer ?
#
loop_
_entity_poly.entity_id
_entity_poly.type
_entity_poly.pdbx_seq_one_letter_code
_entity_poly.pdbx_strand_id
1 'polypeptide(L)'
;TMGDMASSFQALRAVTGLPPRQLGIWIAALLGIASVATGFAVAHVHAGTRPYRRAFGAILVLGVAMGGTQLLLALSQHWIIASFGAGMVGLVVSMGLARLARRRGPGYLGLLPAWPPPQGRREPPRPAPPAGAEMSFHLAFLPYYALIGVVAVATFIPPLNRLLDAVAVSFHFGTAQTGLGWTTESGAFHIPVFGHPGALLLYTSVLAVLLYRVAGRTVPDWRRLWRQVAVQGVPTTMTIITLVGVATVMAYSGMTFVLARGLTAAVGPLFPLLSPFLGLLGTVITGSNTNSNVLFGALQRDSARLLQMNPVLMAALQTAGGALGSMVAPAKVVLATATTGLAGREGPVIRITARYALLLTALMGFIGMLVQR
;
A
#
# COMPACT_ATOMS: atom_id res chain seq x y z
N THR A 1 -0.23 0.70 1.09
CA THR A 1 -1.21 -0.23 1.70
C THR A 1 -2.42 -0.51 0.84
N MET A 2 -3.10 0.52 0.32
CA MET A 2 -4.21 0.38 -0.65
C MET A 2 -3.75 0.48 -2.12
N GLY A 3 -2.43 0.39 -2.35
CA GLY A 3 -1.82 0.20 -3.68
C GLY A 3 -1.70 -1.29 -4.00
N ASP A 4 -1.32 -1.61 -5.24
CA ASP A 4 -1.12 -2.98 -5.71
C ASP A 4 -2.36 -3.87 -5.45
N MET A 5 -3.53 -3.39 -5.90
CA MET A 5 -4.85 -4.00 -5.62
C MET A 5 -5.15 -4.19 -4.13
N ALA A 6 -4.63 -3.30 -3.29
CA ALA A 6 -4.76 -3.33 -1.84
C ALA A 6 -4.17 -4.60 -1.18
N SER A 7 -3.09 -5.17 -1.74
CA SER A 7 -2.46 -6.39 -1.22
C SER A 7 -2.12 -6.33 0.28
N SER A 8 -1.51 -5.24 0.76
CA SER A 8 -1.20 -5.10 2.20
C SER A 8 -2.45 -5.03 3.06
N PHE A 9 -3.53 -4.42 2.57
CA PHE A 9 -4.82 -4.39 3.24
C PHE A 9 -5.44 -5.79 3.31
N GLN A 10 -5.41 -6.54 2.21
CA GLN A 10 -5.94 -7.90 2.15
C GLN A 10 -5.18 -8.84 3.09
N ALA A 11 -3.85 -8.72 3.14
CA ALA A 11 -3.03 -9.51 4.05
C ALA A 11 -3.33 -9.19 5.52
N LEU A 12 -3.45 -7.91 5.87
CA LEU A 12 -3.83 -7.49 7.21
C LEU A 12 -5.22 -8.02 7.59
N ARG A 13 -6.19 -7.92 6.67
CA ARG A 13 -7.54 -8.47 6.86
C ARG A 13 -7.49 -9.98 7.09
N ALA A 14 -6.70 -10.71 6.30
CA ALA A 14 -6.60 -12.17 6.40
C ALA A 14 -6.07 -12.63 7.76
N VAL A 15 -5.04 -11.97 8.31
CA VAL A 15 -4.45 -12.39 9.60
C VAL A 15 -5.21 -11.85 10.81
N THR A 16 -5.97 -10.76 10.66
CA THR A 16 -6.71 -10.15 11.78
C THR A 16 -8.17 -10.59 11.85
N GLY A 17 -8.81 -10.92 10.72
CA GLY A 17 -10.26 -11.18 10.66
C GLY A 17 -11.13 -9.96 10.96
N LEU A 18 -10.57 -8.75 10.91
CA LEU A 18 -11.29 -7.51 11.25
C LEU A 18 -12.26 -7.06 10.14
N PRO A 19 -13.35 -6.35 10.49
CA PRO A 19 -14.37 -5.93 9.52
C PRO A 19 -13.75 -5.01 8.45
N PRO A 20 -13.86 -5.37 7.15
CA PRO A 20 -13.11 -4.70 6.09
C PRO A 20 -13.53 -3.25 5.89
N ARG A 21 -14.82 -2.92 6.12
CA ARG A 21 -15.33 -1.55 5.99
C ARG A 21 -14.65 -0.60 6.96
N GLN A 22 -14.67 -0.93 8.25
CA GLN A 22 -14.11 -0.08 9.29
C GLN A 22 -12.60 0.00 9.15
N LEU A 23 -11.95 -1.14 8.86
CA LEU A 23 -10.51 -1.21 8.64
C LEU A 23 -10.09 -0.32 7.46
N GLY A 24 -10.84 -0.36 6.35
CA GLY A 24 -10.58 0.46 5.17
C GLY A 24 -10.66 1.95 5.47
N ILE A 25 -11.69 2.38 6.19
CA ILE A 25 -11.89 3.80 6.54
C ILE A 25 -10.72 4.32 7.40
N TRP A 26 -10.36 3.60 8.46
CA TRP A 26 -9.27 4.00 9.36
C TRP A 26 -7.91 4.04 8.64
N ILE A 27 -7.62 3.03 7.82
CA ILE A 27 -6.38 3.00 7.02
C ILE A 27 -6.36 4.17 6.04
N ALA A 28 -7.48 4.46 5.36
CA ALA A 28 -7.54 5.56 4.41
C ALA A 28 -7.34 6.92 5.08
N ALA A 29 -7.96 7.14 6.25
CA ALA A 29 -7.79 8.37 7.02
C ALA A 29 -6.34 8.57 7.48
N LEU A 30 -5.73 7.56 8.11
CA LEU A 30 -4.34 7.64 8.59
C LEU A 30 -3.35 7.83 7.44
N LEU A 31 -3.53 7.12 6.33
CA LEU A 31 -2.67 7.28 5.16
C LEU A 31 -2.86 8.63 4.46
N GLY A 32 -4.07 9.19 4.48
CA GLY A 32 -4.32 10.55 3.98
C GLY A 32 -3.54 11.59 4.78
N ILE A 33 -3.55 11.49 6.11
CA ILE A 33 -2.75 12.37 6.98
C ILE A 33 -1.25 12.14 6.73
N ALA A 34 -0.82 10.88 6.67
CA ALA A 34 0.57 10.53 6.38
C ALA A 34 1.02 11.07 5.02
N SER A 35 0.14 11.08 4.01
CA SER A 35 0.43 11.61 2.67
C SER A 35 0.72 13.11 2.71
N VAL A 36 -0.12 13.90 3.39
CA VAL A 36 0.11 15.35 3.58
C VAL A 36 1.44 15.58 4.31
N ALA A 37 1.66 14.88 5.43
CA ALA A 37 2.84 15.03 6.25
C ALA A 37 4.13 14.61 5.51
N THR A 38 4.05 13.59 4.64
CA THR A 38 5.16 13.18 3.77
C THR A 38 5.45 14.24 2.71
N GLY A 39 4.44 14.91 2.16
CA GLY A 39 4.63 16.03 1.23
C GLY A 39 5.46 17.17 1.86
N PHE A 40 5.20 17.48 3.13
CA PHE A 40 6.02 18.43 3.90
C PHE A 40 7.45 17.94 4.14
N ALA A 41 7.62 16.66 4.49
CA ALA A 41 8.94 16.06 4.64
C ALA A 41 9.76 16.15 3.35
N VAL A 42 9.17 15.83 2.19
CA VAL A 42 9.83 15.92 0.88
C VAL A 42 10.23 17.36 0.56
N ALA A 43 9.34 18.32 0.80
CA ALA A 43 9.66 19.74 0.60
C ALA A 43 10.81 20.22 1.50
N HIS A 44 10.88 19.71 2.74
CA HIS A 44 11.96 20.01 3.68
C HIS A 44 13.30 19.43 3.22
N VAL A 45 13.31 18.17 2.78
CA VAL A 45 14.52 17.53 2.23
C VAL A 45 15.03 18.28 1.00
N HIS A 46 14.13 18.71 0.13
CA HIS A 46 14.51 19.32 -1.14
C HIS A 46 15.07 20.74 -0.98
N ALA A 47 14.52 21.57 -0.08
CA ALA A 47 14.89 22.99 -0.01
C ALA A 47 15.02 23.59 1.41
N GLY A 48 15.09 22.76 2.45
CA GLY A 48 15.34 23.19 3.84
C GLY A 48 14.10 23.74 4.53
N THR A 49 14.24 24.64 5.50
CA THR A 49 13.13 25.21 6.31
C THR A 49 12.44 26.41 5.64
N ARG A 50 13.13 27.12 4.76
CA ARG A 50 12.62 28.25 3.96
C ARG A 50 11.42 27.94 3.02
N PRO A 51 11.19 26.72 2.51
CA PRO A 51 10.10 26.40 1.59
C PRO A 51 8.76 26.06 2.25
N TYR A 52 8.72 25.85 3.58
CA TYR A 52 7.45 25.55 4.28
C TYR A 52 6.38 26.61 4.01
N ARG A 53 6.76 27.88 3.79
CA ARG A 53 5.84 28.96 3.43
C ARG A 53 5.59 29.10 1.92
N ARG A 54 6.43 28.50 1.06
CA ARG A 54 6.42 28.69 -0.40
C ARG A 54 5.68 27.58 -1.16
N ALA A 55 5.55 26.37 -0.60
CA ALA A 55 4.76 25.27 -1.17
C ALA A 55 3.63 24.80 -0.25
N PHE A 56 3.38 25.49 0.87
CA PHE A 56 2.37 25.07 1.85
C PHE A 56 1.03 24.72 1.21
N GLY A 57 0.47 25.67 0.45
CA GLY A 57 -0.83 25.50 -0.17
C GLY A 57 -0.83 24.40 -1.24
N ALA A 58 0.26 24.25 -1.99
CA ALA A 58 0.39 23.19 -3.00
C ALA A 58 0.35 21.79 -2.35
N ILE A 59 1.14 21.61 -1.28
CA ILE A 59 1.24 20.36 -0.54
C ILE A 59 -0.11 20.02 0.11
N LEU A 60 -0.76 21.02 0.72
CA LEU A 60 -2.05 20.82 1.36
C LEU A 60 -3.13 20.44 0.34
N VAL A 61 -3.24 21.19 -0.76
CA VAL A 61 -4.23 20.88 -1.82
C VAL A 61 -4.00 19.49 -2.40
N LEU A 62 -2.75 19.13 -2.71
CA LEU A 62 -2.44 17.81 -3.24
C LEU A 62 -2.74 16.71 -2.22
N GLY A 63 -2.23 16.84 -0.99
CA GLY A 63 -2.39 15.82 0.03
C GLY A 63 -3.85 15.64 0.46
N VAL A 64 -4.63 16.73 0.57
CA VAL A 64 -6.06 16.68 0.88
C VAL A 64 -6.84 16.07 -0.29
N ALA A 65 -6.54 16.43 -1.54
CA ALA A 65 -7.21 15.83 -2.70
C ALA A 65 -6.93 14.32 -2.80
N MET A 66 -5.68 13.91 -2.62
CA MET A 66 -5.28 12.49 -2.62
C MET A 66 -5.88 11.73 -1.44
N GLY A 67 -5.73 12.24 -0.23
CA GLY A 67 -6.26 11.62 1.00
C GLY A 67 -7.78 11.54 1.01
N GLY A 68 -8.46 12.61 0.59
CA GLY A 68 -9.91 12.66 0.44
C GLY A 68 -10.43 11.66 -0.59
N THR A 69 -9.78 11.55 -1.74
CA THR A 69 -10.13 10.54 -2.76
C THR A 69 -9.97 9.13 -2.21
N GLN A 70 -8.87 8.86 -1.49
CA GLN A 70 -8.64 7.55 -0.88
C GLN A 70 -9.72 7.23 0.17
N LEU A 71 -10.12 8.20 0.98
CA LEU A 71 -11.17 8.06 1.99
C LEU A 71 -12.55 7.82 1.36
N LEU A 72 -12.91 8.56 0.31
CA LEU A 72 -14.17 8.38 -0.43
C LEU A 72 -14.28 6.99 -1.06
N LEU A 73 -13.18 6.51 -1.67
CA LEU A 73 -13.13 5.17 -2.24
C LEU A 73 -13.19 4.09 -1.14
N ALA A 74 -12.59 4.33 0.02
CA ALA A 74 -12.72 3.42 1.17
C ALA A 74 -14.15 3.40 1.76
N LEU A 75 -14.82 4.56 1.85
CA LEU A 75 -16.20 4.68 2.34
C LEU A 75 -17.20 3.94 1.43
N SER A 76 -16.95 3.95 0.12
CA SER A 76 -17.73 3.20 -0.88
C SER A 76 -17.32 1.73 -1.02
N GLN A 77 -16.41 1.22 -0.17
CA GLN A 77 -15.90 -0.15 -0.19
C GLN A 77 -15.03 -0.53 -1.41
N HIS A 78 -14.52 0.45 -2.14
CA HIS A 78 -13.64 0.27 -3.29
C HIS A 78 -12.15 0.43 -2.92
N TRP A 79 -11.71 -0.19 -1.82
CA TRP A 79 -10.32 -0.06 -1.33
C TRP A 79 -9.26 -0.60 -2.30
N ILE A 80 -9.62 -1.53 -3.21
CA ILE A 80 -8.72 -2.10 -4.23
C ILE A 80 -8.16 -1.03 -5.17
N ILE A 81 -8.98 -0.02 -5.50
CA ILE A 81 -8.62 1.07 -6.42
C ILE A 81 -8.32 2.39 -5.70
N ALA A 82 -8.35 2.40 -4.37
CA ALA A 82 -8.32 3.65 -3.60
C ALA A 82 -7.01 4.43 -3.79
N SER A 83 -5.84 3.78 -3.71
CA SER A 83 -4.57 4.48 -3.96
C SER A 83 -4.35 4.83 -5.44
N PHE A 84 -4.90 4.03 -6.37
CA PHE A 84 -4.85 4.35 -7.80
C PHE A 84 -5.66 5.61 -8.11
N GLY A 85 -6.91 5.68 -7.64
CA GLY A 85 -7.76 6.86 -7.77
C GLY A 85 -7.14 8.10 -7.13
N ALA A 86 -6.59 7.96 -5.92
CA ALA A 86 -5.87 9.04 -5.26
C ALA A 86 -4.66 9.53 -6.10
N GLY A 87 -3.88 8.60 -6.69
CA GLY A 87 -2.77 8.94 -7.58
C GLY A 87 -3.20 9.69 -8.84
N MET A 88 -4.29 9.27 -9.49
CA MET A 88 -4.85 9.96 -10.65
C MET A 88 -5.29 11.39 -10.32
N VAL A 89 -6.02 11.56 -9.21
CA VAL A 89 -6.45 12.90 -8.75
C VAL A 89 -5.22 13.76 -8.42
N GLY A 90 -4.22 13.20 -7.73
CA GLY A 90 -2.96 13.89 -7.47
C GLY A 90 -2.24 14.35 -8.75
N LEU A 91 -2.23 13.53 -9.81
CA LEU A 91 -1.66 13.89 -11.10
C LEU A 91 -2.44 15.03 -11.78
N VAL A 92 -3.78 14.93 -11.84
CA VAL A 92 -4.63 15.98 -12.44
C VAL A 92 -4.48 17.30 -11.70
N VAL A 93 -4.52 17.26 -10.36
CA VAL A 93 -4.37 18.44 -9.51
C VAL A 93 -2.98 19.05 -9.66
N SER A 94 -1.91 18.25 -9.65
CA SER A 94 -0.55 18.76 -9.81
C SER A 94 -0.32 19.38 -11.20
N MET A 95 -0.84 18.76 -12.27
CA MET A 95 -0.81 19.34 -13.62
C MET A 95 -1.60 20.66 -13.69
N GLY A 96 -2.76 20.73 -13.05
CA GLY A 96 -3.57 21.94 -12.95
C GLY A 96 -2.83 23.06 -12.24
N LEU A 97 -2.25 22.79 -11.07
CA LEU A 97 -1.42 23.73 -10.31
C LEU A 97 -0.20 24.19 -11.12
N ALA A 98 0.50 23.28 -11.81
CA ALA A 98 1.63 23.64 -12.65
C ALA A 98 1.24 24.53 -13.84
N ARG A 99 0.08 24.27 -14.49
CA ARG A 99 -0.45 25.13 -15.57
C ARG A 99 -0.84 26.50 -15.03
N LEU A 100 -1.46 26.56 -13.85
CA LEU A 100 -1.82 27.82 -13.21
C LEU A 100 -0.56 28.63 -12.84
N ALA A 101 0.49 27.98 -12.35
CA ALA A 101 1.76 28.62 -11.98
C ALA A 101 2.44 29.24 -13.20
N ARG A 102 2.39 28.57 -14.34
CA ARG A 102 2.87 29.12 -15.62
C ARG A 102 2.07 30.33 -16.10
N ARG A 103 0.76 30.38 -15.85
CA ARG A 103 -0.12 31.47 -16.31
C ARG A 103 -0.15 32.68 -15.39
N ARG A 104 -0.14 32.47 -14.07
CA ARG A 104 -0.34 33.51 -13.05
C ARG A 104 0.92 33.85 -12.25
N GLY A 105 2.02 33.15 -12.51
CA GLY A 105 3.28 33.30 -11.78
C GLY A 105 3.37 32.48 -10.49
N PRO A 106 4.59 32.19 -10.00
CA PRO A 106 4.81 31.51 -8.72
C PRO A 106 4.24 32.34 -7.55
N GLY A 107 3.65 31.67 -6.55
CA GLY A 107 3.11 32.32 -5.35
C GLY A 107 1.64 32.77 -5.42
N TYR A 108 0.93 32.57 -6.53
CA TYR A 108 -0.51 32.89 -6.64
C TYR A 108 -1.31 32.19 -5.51
N LEU A 109 -2.00 32.99 -4.69
CA LEU A 109 -2.78 32.56 -3.52
C LEU A 109 -2.01 31.76 -2.45
N GLY A 110 -0.67 31.74 -2.48
CA GLY A 110 0.15 30.85 -1.62
C GLY A 110 -0.02 29.36 -1.95
N LEU A 111 -0.74 29.04 -3.04
CA LEU A 111 -1.05 27.70 -3.52
C LEU A 111 -0.01 27.15 -4.49
N LEU A 112 0.82 28.03 -5.07
CA LEU A 112 1.75 27.66 -6.13
C LEU A 112 3.21 27.72 -5.65
N PRO A 113 4.01 26.67 -5.88
CA PRO A 113 5.38 26.62 -5.41
C PRO A 113 6.23 27.74 -6.04
N ALA A 114 6.80 28.60 -5.20
CA ALA A 114 7.81 29.56 -5.61
C ALA A 114 9.21 28.96 -5.41
N TRP A 115 9.61 28.08 -6.34
CA TRP A 115 10.96 27.53 -6.35
C TRP A 115 11.86 28.33 -7.29
N PRO A 116 13.10 28.66 -6.88
CA PRO A 116 14.10 29.07 -7.85
C PRO A 116 14.27 27.94 -8.88
N PRO A 117 14.48 28.27 -10.17
CA PRO A 117 14.72 27.25 -11.18
C PRO A 117 15.86 26.32 -10.73
N PRO A 118 15.79 25.00 -11.01
CA PRO A 118 16.83 24.07 -10.61
C PRO A 118 18.19 24.57 -11.10
N GLN A 119 19.10 24.90 -10.19
CA GLN A 119 20.44 25.39 -10.51
C GLN A 119 21.41 24.27 -10.97
N GLY A 120 20.90 23.08 -11.31
CA GLY A 120 21.73 21.96 -11.71
C GLY A 120 20.99 20.99 -12.60
N ARG A 121 21.51 20.80 -13.81
CA ARG A 121 21.14 19.83 -14.86
C ARG A 121 19.64 19.78 -15.19
N ARG A 122 19.26 20.50 -16.24
CA ARG A 122 18.13 20.05 -17.08
C ARG A 122 18.49 18.64 -17.56
N GLU A 123 17.63 17.66 -17.30
CA GLU A 123 17.73 16.39 -18.02
C GLU A 123 17.78 16.73 -19.51
N PRO A 124 18.74 16.18 -20.27
CA PRO A 124 18.76 16.36 -21.71
C PRO A 124 17.38 15.94 -22.25
N PRO A 125 16.84 16.66 -23.26
CA PRO A 125 15.57 16.29 -23.87
C PRO A 125 15.61 14.79 -24.19
N ARG A 126 14.62 14.03 -23.72
CA ARG A 126 14.52 12.62 -24.11
C ARG A 126 14.53 12.58 -25.64
N PRO A 127 15.39 11.76 -26.26
CA PRO A 127 15.42 11.64 -27.71
C PRO A 127 13.99 11.34 -28.18
N ALA A 128 13.54 12.05 -29.21
CA ALA A 128 12.23 11.82 -29.78
C ALA A 128 12.09 10.33 -30.12
N PRO A 129 10.98 9.68 -29.74
CA PRO A 129 10.78 8.28 -30.09
C PRO A 129 10.91 8.12 -31.60
N PRO A 130 11.50 7.01 -32.08
CA PRO A 130 11.68 6.78 -33.52
C PRO A 130 10.35 6.91 -34.26
N ALA A 131 10.37 7.57 -35.42
CA ALA A 131 9.18 7.78 -36.24
C ALA A 131 8.48 6.43 -36.53
N GLY A 132 7.22 6.31 -36.12
CA GLY A 132 6.43 5.06 -36.19
C GLY A 132 6.22 4.34 -34.86
N ALA A 133 6.87 4.77 -33.77
CA ALA A 133 6.68 4.23 -32.42
C ALA A 133 5.57 4.93 -31.61
N GLU A 134 4.70 5.71 -32.25
CA GLU A 134 3.56 6.34 -31.58
C GLU A 134 2.43 5.31 -31.40
N MET A 135 2.42 4.66 -30.23
CA MET A 135 1.23 3.98 -29.77
C MET A 135 0.17 5.02 -29.38
N SER A 136 -1.03 4.89 -29.94
CA SER A 136 -2.20 5.64 -29.46
C SER A 136 -2.36 5.44 -27.95
N PHE A 137 -2.67 6.52 -27.24
CA PHE A 137 -2.90 6.51 -25.79
C PHE A 137 -3.87 5.39 -25.38
N HIS A 138 -4.97 5.22 -26.11
CA HIS A 138 -5.97 4.19 -25.81
C HIS A 138 -5.43 2.77 -25.99
N LEU A 139 -4.54 2.57 -26.98
CA LEU A 139 -3.91 1.29 -27.20
C LEU A 139 -2.89 0.96 -26.10
N ALA A 140 -2.17 1.96 -25.60
CA ALA A 140 -1.26 1.80 -24.46
C ALA A 140 -1.98 1.47 -23.15
N PHE A 141 -3.18 2.03 -22.95
CA PHE A 141 -3.99 1.82 -21.75
C PHE A 141 -4.95 0.62 -21.85
N LEU A 142 -4.99 -0.07 -22.98
CA LEU A 142 -5.86 -1.21 -23.26
C LEU A 142 -5.86 -2.30 -22.16
N PRO A 143 -4.71 -2.73 -21.58
CA PRO A 143 -4.72 -3.74 -20.52
C PRO A 143 -5.38 -3.26 -19.23
N TYR A 144 -5.30 -1.96 -18.94
CA TYR A 144 -5.97 -1.36 -17.79
C TYR A 144 -7.48 -1.28 -18.01
N TYR A 145 -7.92 -0.92 -19.22
CA TYR A 145 -9.35 -0.97 -19.57
C TYR A 145 -9.89 -2.40 -19.50
N ALA A 146 -9.14 -3.38 -20.00
CA ALA A 146 -9.49 -4.79 -19.89
C ALA A 146 -9.60 -5.22 -18.42
N LEU A 147 -8.65 -4.81 -17.56
CA LEU A 147 -8.68 -5.13 -16.13
C LEU A 147 -9.93 -4.56 -15.46
N ILE A 148 -10.19 -3.28 -15.68
CA ILE A 148 -11.35 -2.59 -15.13
C ILE A 148 -12.63 -3.27 -15.61
N GLY A 149 -12.74 -3.56 -16.90
CA GLY A 149 -13.89 -4.24 -17.48
C GLY A 149 -14.13 -5.61 -16.88
N VAL A 150 -13.10 -6.47 -16.83
CA VAL A 150 -13.19 -7.83 -16.29
C VAL A 150 -13.59 -7.81 -14.81
N VAL A 151 -12.92 -7.00 -13.99
CA VAL A 151 -13.21 -6.92 -12.56
C VAL A 151 -14.60 -6.33 -12.32
N ALA A 152 -14.98 -5.28 -13.05
CA ALA A 152 -16.30 -4.68 -12.94
C ALA A 152 -17.41 -5.67 -13.31
N VAL A 153 -17.25 -6.38 -14.43
CA VAL A 153 -18.21 -7.40 -14.87
C VAL A 153 -18.29 -8.54 -13.85
N ALA A 154 -17.14 -9.06 -13.37
CA ALA A 154 -17.09 -10.15 -12.39
C ALA A 154 -17.66 -9.77 -11.00
N THR A 155 -17.60 -8.49 -10.62
CA THR A 155 -17.99 -8.02 -9.29
C THR A 155 -19.41 -7.43 -9.26
N PHE A 156 -19.77 -6.63 -10.26
CA PHE A 156 -21.05 -5.89 -10.29
C PHE A 156 -22.20 -6.63 -10.96
N ILE A 157 -21.95 -7.80 -11.56
CA ILE A 157 -23.01 -8.67 -12.08
C ILE A 157 -23.21 -9.82 -11.09
N PRO A 158 -24.19 -9.74 -10.16
CA PRO A 158 -24.39 -10.74 -9.11
C PRO A 158 -24.54 -12.20 -9.58
N PRO A 159 -25.19 -12.52 -10.73
CA PRO A 159 -25.23 -13.90 -11.19
C PRO A 159 -23.86 -14.41 -11.65
N LEU A 160 -23.04 -13.55 -12.26
CA LEU A 160 -21.69 -13.93 -12.69
C LEU A 160 -20.76 -14.10 -11.49
N ASN A 161 -20.83 -13.18 -10.52
CA ASN A 161 -20.05 -13.28 -9.28
C ASN A 161 -20.31 -14.62 -8.56
N ARG A 162 -21.59 -14.99 -8.39
CA ARG A 162 -21.98 -16.28 -7.81
C ARG A 162 -21.48 -17.48 -8.61
N LEU A 163 -21.47 -17.39 -9.93
CA LEU A 163 -20.96 -18.45 -10.80
C LEU A 163 -19.43 -18.61 -10.67
N LEU A 164 -18.70 -17.50 -10.60
CA LEU A 164 -17.24 -17.50 -10.41
C LEU A 164 -16.84 -18.01 -9.01
N ASP A 165 -17.67 -17.73 -8.00
CA ASP A 165 -17.46 -18.18 -6.63
C ASP A 165 -18.02 -19.61 -6.37
N ALA A 166 -18.72 -20.21 -7.33
CA ALA A 166 -19.37 -21.52 -7.16
C ALA A 166 -18.36 -22.65 -6.89
N VAL A 167 -17.18 -22.59 -7.53
CA VAL A 167 -16.11 -23.56 -7.32
C VAL A 167 -15.12 -22.96 -6.32
N ALA A 168 -15.26 -23.35 -5.06
CA ALA A 168 -14.36 -22.95 -4.00
C ALA A 168 -13.63 -24.16 -3.39
N VAL A 169 -12.32 -24.03 -3.24
CA VAL A 169 -11.54 -25.00 -2.46
C VAL A 169 -11.66 -24.60 -0.99
N SER A 170 -12.16 -25.53 -0.18
CA SER A 170 -12.41 -25.31 1.24
C SER A 170 -11.46 -26.16 2.07
N PHE A 171 -10.70 -25.51 2.94
CA PHE A 171 -9.80 -26.16 3.90
C PHE A 171 -10.42 -26.09 5.28
N HIS A 172 -10.58 -27.26 5.91
CA HIS A 172 -11.10 -27.36 7.26
C HIS A 172 -9.95 -27.59 8.22
N PHE A 173 -9.83 -26.72 9.21
CA PHE A 173 -8.87 -26.85 10.29
C PHE A 173 -9.66 -27.21 11.56
N GLY A 174 -9.33 -28.36 12.14
CA GLY A 174 -9.95 -28.83 13.38
C GLY A 174 -9.54 -28.00 14.59
N THR A 175 -10.19 -28.23 15.72
CA THR A 175 -9.80 -27.64 16.99
C THR A 175 -8.41 -28.13 17.40
N ALA A 176 -7.54 -27.22 17.82
CA ALA A 176 -6.21 -27.56 18.33
C ALA A 176 -6.03 -27.00 19.74
N GLN A 177 -5.42 -27.79 20.62
CA GLN A 177 -5.06 -27.35 21.97
C GLN A 177 -3.56 -27.49 22.18
N THR A 178 -2.90 -26.45 22.67
CA THR A 178 -1.48 -26.50 23.02
C THR A 178 -1.27 -27.01 24.43
N GLY A 179 -0.05 -27.45 24.75
CA GLY A 179 0.33 -27.87 26.10
C GLY A 179 0.25 -26.77 27.17
N LEU A 180 0.12 -25.50 26.76
CA LEU A 180 -0.10 -24.35 27.65
C LEU A 180 -1.59 -23.98 27.80
N GLY A 181 -2.50 -24.84 27.34
CA GLY A 181 -3.94 -24.66 27.47
C GLY A 181 -4.57 -23.70 26.47
N TRP A 182 -3.84 -23.26 25.43
CA TRP A 182 -4.39 -22.43 24.37
C TRP A 182 -5.23 -23.28 23.41
N THR A 183 -6.53 -22.98 23.31
CA THR A 183 -7.45 -23.64 22.38
C THR A 183 -7.73 -22.74 21.18
N THR A 184 -7.46 -23.25 19.99
CA THR A 184 -7.87 -22.63 18.73
C THR A 184 -9.10 -23.35 18.22
N GLU A 185 -10.18 -22.59 18.03
CA GLU A 185 -11.45 -23.10 17.50
C GLU A 185 -11.30 -23.59 16.05
N SER A 186 -12.19 -24.50 15.65
CA SER A 186 -12.22 -24.97 14.27
C SER A 186 -12.62 -23.84 13.32
N GLY A 187 -11.91 -23.74 12.20
CA GLY A 187 -12.17 -22.74 11.17
C GLY A 187 -12.13 -23.35 9.77
N ALA A 188 -12.92 -22.80 8.87
CA ALA A 188 -12.87 -23.12 7.45
C ALA A 188 -12.31 -21.94 6.66
N PHE A 189 -11.40 -22.22 5.73
CA PHE A 189 -10.88 -21.24 4.78
C PHE A 189 -11.35 -21.59 3.38
N HIS A 190 -11.98 -20.63 2.71
CA HIS A 190 -12.55 -20.82 1.37
C HIS A 190 -11.81 -19.97 0.34
N ILE A 191 -11.32 -20.60 -0.72
CA ILE A 191 -10.70 -19.93 -1.86
C ILE A 191 -11.58 -20.13 -3.09
N PRO A 192 -12.32 -19.11 -3.56
CA PRO A 192 -13.07 -19.21 -4.80
C PRO A 192 -12.09 -19.29 -5.97
N VAL A 193 -12.07 -20.39 -6.72
CA VAL A 193 -11.02 -20.65 -7.73
C VAL A 193 -11.10 -19.68 -8.89
N PHE A 194 -12.30 -19.43 -9.43
CA PHE A 194 -12.50 -18.55 -10.58
C PHE A 194 -12.81 -17.10 -10.17
N GLY A 195 -13.39 -16.89 -8.99
CA GLY A 195 -13.60 -15.57 -8.40
C GLY A 195 -12.36 -14.97 -7.71
N HIS A 196 -11.29 -15.75 -7.52
CA HIS A 196 -10.07 -15.24 -6.90
C HIS A 196 -9.51 -14.03 -7.67
N PRO A 197 -9.01 -12.98 -7.01
CA PRO A 197 -8.37 -11.84 -7.69
C PRO A 197 -7.25 -12.25 -8.67
N GLY A 198 -6.53 -13.34 -8.36
CA GLY A 198 -5.52 -13.91 -9.25
C GLY A 198 -6.09 -14.49 -10.56
N ALA A 199 -7.27 -15.11 -10.51
CA ALA A 199 -7.95 -15.62 -11.70
C ALA A 199 -8.45 -14.46 -12.59
N LEU A 200 -9.01 -13.40 -11.98
CA LEU A 200 -9.42 -12.18 -12.69
C LEU A 200 -8.25 -11.50 -13.43
N LEU A 201 -7.05 -11.48 -12.82
CA LEU A 201 -5.83 -11.01 -13.48
C LEU A 201 -5.42 -11.88 -14.67
N LEU A 202 -5.58 -13.20 -14.56
CA LEU A 202 -5.29 -14.13 -15.66
C LEU A 202 -6.25 -13.89 -16.83
N TYR A 203 -7.55 -13.76 -16.57
CA TYR A 203 -8.55 -13.44 -17.60
C TYR A 203 -8.24 -12.12 -18.29
N THR A 204 -7.90 -11.11 -17.50
CA THR A 204 -7.48 -9.80 -18.00
C THR A 204 -6.26 -9.90 -18.91
N SER A 205 -5.26 -10.68 -18.53
CA SER A 205 -4.02 -10.84 -19.30
C SER A 205 -4.28 -11.53 -20.64
N VAL A 206 -5.11 -12.57 -20.65
CA VAL A 206 -5.55 -13.26 -21.87
C VAL A 206 -6.34 -12.32 -22.79
N LEU A 207 -7.29 -11.57 -22.22
CA LEU A 207 -8.08 -10.58 -22.96
C LEU A 207 -7.19 -9.48 -23.55
N ALA A 208 -6.23 -8.95 -22.79
CA ALA A 208 -5.30 -7.94 -23.26
C ALA A 208 -4.44 -8.46 -24.44
N VAL A 209 -3.96 -9.70 -24.37
CA VAL A 209 -3.24 -10.35 -25.47
C VAL A 209 -4.12 -10.43 -26.72
N LEU A 210 -5.37 -10.87 -26.59
CA LEU A 210 -6.30 -10.96 -27.72
C LEU A 210 -6.54 -9.59 -28.36
N LEU A 211 -6.81 -8.56 -27.55
CA LEU A 211 -7.06 -7.22 -28.04
C LEU A 211 -5.83 -6.62 -28.74
N TYR A 212 -4.61 -6.88 -28.25
CA TYR A 212 -3.38 -6.47 -28.94
C TYR A 212 -3.16 -7.19 -30.27
N ARG A 213 -3.51 -8.48 -30.37
CA ARG A 213 -3.45 -9.22 -31.64
C ARG A 213 -4.41 -8.65 -32.66
N VAL A 214 -5.64 -8.36 -32.26
CA VAL A 214 -6.66 -7.72 -33.13
C VAL A 214 -6.22 -6.34 -33.59
N ALA A 215 -5.52 -5.58 -32.74
CA ALA A 215 -4.93 -4.29 -33.09
C ALA A 215 -3.63 -4.38 -33.94
N GLY A 216 -3.29 -5.57 -34.45
CA GLY A 216 -2.13 -5.79 -35.32
C GLY A 216 -0.77 -5.64 -34.61
N ARG A 217 -0.73 -5.73 -33.28
CA ARG A 217 0.52 -5.60 -32.51
C ARG A 217 1.17 -6.96 -32.27
N THR A 218 2.49 -6.96 -32.28
CA THR A 218 3.29 -8.14 -31.96
C THR A 218 3.16 -8.45 -30.48
N VAL A 219 2.67 -9.64 -30.16
CA VAL A 219 2.56 -10.12 -28.79
C VAL A 219 3.75 -11.03 -28.49
N PRO A 220 4.41 -10.89 -27.33
CA PRO A 220 5.47 -11.81 -26.93
C PRO A 220 5.01 -13.27 -26.89
N ASP A 221 5.92 -14.20 -27.15
CA ASP A 221 5.68 -15.64 -26.98
C ASP A 221 5.16 -15.95 -25.57
N TRP A 222 4.12 -16.79 -25.49
CA TRP A 222 3.52 -17.25 -24.25
C TRP A 222 4.55 -17.87 -23.31
N ARG A 223 5.54 -18.61 -23.84
CA ARG A 223 6.64 -19.17 -23.04
C ARG A 223 7.46 -18.08 -22.35
N ARG A 224 7.73 -16.98 -23.05
CA ARG A 224 8.48 -15.84 -22.49
C ARG A 224 7.67 -15.13 -21.40
N LEU A 225 6.36 -14.95 -21.62
CA LEU A 225 5.45 -14.35 -20.63
C LEU A 225 5.40 -15.20 -19.35
N TRP A 226 5.18 -16.51 -19.46
CA TRP A 226 5.19 -17.41 -18.31
C TRP A 226 6.52 -17.44 -17.59
N ARG A 227 7.64 -17.45 -18.34
CA ARG A 227 8.97 -17.40 -17.72
C ARG A 227 9.16 -16.10 -16.94
N GLN A 228 8.74 -14.96 -17.46
CA GLN A 228 8.82 -13.68 -16.75
C GLN A 228 7.97 -13.68 -15.48
N VAL A 229 6.72 -14.18 -15.57
CA VAL A 229 5.83 -14.31 -14.41
C VAL A 229 6.45 -15.24 -13.37
N ALA A 230 7.01 -16.39 -13.76
CA ALA A 230 7.64 -17.32 -12.83
C ALA A 230 8.88 -16.72 -12.16
N VAL A 231 9.79 -16.12 -12.94
CA VAL A 231 11.03 -15.52 -12.42
C VAL A 231 10.74 -14.39 -11.44
N GLN A 232 9.72 -13.56 -11.71
CA GLN A 232 9.36 -12.45 -10.83
C GLN A 232 8.45 -12.88 -9.67
N GLY A 233 7.53 -13.82 -9.90
CA GLY A 233 6.49 -14.20 -8.95
C GLY A 233 6.88 -15.27 -7.94
N VAL A 234 7.74 -16.24 -8.30
CA VAL A 234 8.08 -17.37 -7.42
C VAL A 234 8.79 -16.90 -6.14
N PRO A 235 9.82 -16.04 -6.17
CA PRO A 235 10.49 -15.59 -4.95
C PRO A 235 9.56 -14.85 -4.00
N THR A 236 8.71 -13.98 -4.53
CA THR A 236 7.70 -13.25 -3.76
C THR A 236 6.65 -14.18 -3.16
N THR A 237 6.20 -15.18 -3.93
CA THR A 237 5.21 -16.17 -3.47
C THR A 237 5.78 -17.03 -2.33
N MET A 238 7.00 -17.55 -2.47
CA MET A 238 7.67 -18.31 -1.41
C MET A 238 7.80 -17.48 -0.13
N THR A 239 8.17 -16.22 -0.26
CA THR A 239 8.27 -15.30 0.87
C THR A 239 6.93 -15.16 1.59
N ILE A 240 5.84 -14.89 0.86
CA ILE A 240 4.50 -14.74 1.44
C ILE A 240 4.02 -16.05 2.09
N ILE A 241 4.21 -17.20 1.44
CA ILE A 241 3.81 -18.51 2.00
C ILE A 241 4.52 -18.76 3.33
N THR A 242 5.83 -18.56 3.40
CA THR A 242 6.60 -18.79 4.63
C THR A 242 6.17 -17.82 5.74
N LEU A 243 6.01 -16.53 5.43
CA LEU A 243 5.58 -15.52 6.39
C LEU A 243 4.17 -15.77 6.93
N VAL A 244 3.22 -16.10 6.04
CA VAL A 244 1.85 -16.45 6.44
C VAL A 244 1.86 -17.76 7.24
N GLY A 245 2.69 -18.74 6.86
CA GLY A 245 2.88 -19.97 7.62
C GLY A 245 3.34 -19.70 9.06
N VAL A 246 4.40 -18.90 9.22
CA VAL A 246 4.89 -18.48 10.55
C VAL A 246 3.81 -17.74 11.34
N ALA A 247 3.16 -16.74 10.72
CA ALA A 247 2.10 -15.98 11.38
C ALA A 247 0.92 -16.86 11.81
N THR A 248 0.56 -17.84 10.99
CA THR A 248 -0.51 -18.80 11.29
C THR A 248 -0.10 -19.72 12.43
N VAL A 249 1.12 -20.27 12.41
CA VAL A 249 1.65 -21.08 13.52
C VAL A 249 1.67 -20.28 14.82
N MET A 250 2.11 -19.02 14.79
CA MET A 250 2.10 -18.14 15.95
C MET A 250 0.70 -17.88 16.50
N ALA A 251 -0.28 -17.72 15.61
CA ALA A 251 -1.68 -17.54 16.02
C ALA A 251 -2.28 -18.82 16.61
N TYR A 252 -2.13 -19.96 15.91
CA TYR A 252 -2.68 -21.26 16.34
C TYR A 252 -2.02 -21.80 17.62
N SER A 253 -0.75 -21.47 17.86
CA SER A 253 -0.04 -21.88 19.08
C SER A 253 -0.22 -20.93 20.26
N GLY A 254 -0.92 -19.80 20.07
CA GLY A 254 -1.08 -18.77 21.11
C GLY A 254 0.17 -17.91 21.37
N MET A 255 1.27 -18.09 20.61
CA MET A 255 2.49 -17.29 20.76
C MET A 255 2.19 -15.79 20.58
N THR A 256 1.35 -15.44 19.60
CA THR A 256 0.93 -14.05 19.37
C THR A 256 0.26 -13.44 20.60
N PHE A 257 -0.57 -14.23 21.29
CA PHE A 257 -1.27 -13.78 22.50
C PHE A 257 -0.32 -13.60 23.69
N VAL A 258 0.69 -14.48 23.84
CA VAL A 258 1.73 -14.33 24.88
C VAL A 258 2.56 -13.06 24.64
N LEU A 259 2.97 -12.81 23.40
CA LEU A 259 3.66 -11.58 23.03
C LEU A 259 2.78 -10.34 23.30
N ALA A 260 1.49 -10.41 22.95
CA ALA A 260 0.54 -9.35 23.24
C ALA A 260 0.42 -9.10 24.75
N ARG A 261 0.32 -10.13 25.58
CA ARG A 261 0.31 -9.99 27.05
C ARG A 261 1.58 -9.33 27.58
N GLY A 262 2.76 -9.77 27.13
CA GLY A 262 4.03 -9.17 27.55
C GLY A 262 4.13 -7.69 27.17
N LEU A 263 3.75 -7.37 25.93
CA LEU A 263 3.78 -6.00 25.42
C LEU A 263 2.78 -5.09 26.14
N THR A 264 1.55 -5.56 26.34
CA THR A 264 0.50 -4.80 27.03
C THR A 264 0.80 -4.62 28.51
N ALA A 265 1.45 -5.60 29.16
CA ALA A 265 1.93 -5.46 30.53
C ALA A 265 3.04 -4.40 30.66
N ALA A 266 3.94 -4.32 29.68
CA ALA A 266 5.05 -3.36 29.70
C ALA A 266 4.63 -1.93 29.32
N VAL A 267 3.72 -1.80 28.36
CA VAL A 267 3.40 -0.51 27.72
C VAL A 267 2.06 0.05 28.19
N GLY A 268 1.09 -0.84 28.45
CA GLY A 268 -0.23 -0.48 28.95
C GLY A 268 -0.95 0.54 28.05
N PRO A 269 -1.51 1.63 28.61
CA PRO A 269 -2.26 2.65 27.87
C PRO A 269 -1.47 3.36 26.76
N LEU A 270 -0.14 3.29 26.77
CA LEU A 270 0.71 3.92 25.75
C LEU A 270 0.80 3.10 24.45
N PHE A 271 0.13 1.95 24.37
CA PHE A 271 0.20 1.05 23.21
C PHE A 271 -0.11 1.69 21.86
N PRO A 272 -1.11 2.60 21.71
CA PRO A 272 -1.35 3.29 20.45
C PRO A 272 -0.14 4.07 19.92
N LEU A 273 0.71 4.59 20.82
CA LEU A 273 1.93 5.30 20.44
C LEU A 273 2.98 4.36 19.84
N LEU A 274 3.08 3.13 20.35
CA LEU A 274 4.04 2.12 19.88
C LEU A 274 3.53 1.30 18.68
N SER A 275 2.22 1.18 18.53
CA SER A 275 1.59 0.41 17.45
C SER A 275 2.16 0.70 16.04
N PRO A 276 2.29 1.95 15.56
CA PRO A 276 2.86 2.20 14.25
C PRO A 276 4.37 1.95 14.17
N PHE A 277 5.11 1.98 15.29
CA PHE A 277 6.53 1.62 15.30
C PHE A 277 6.76 0.13 15.07
N LEU A 278 5.86 -0.73 15.54
CA LEU A 278 5.88 -2.16 15.20
C LEU A 278 5.69 -2.36 13.69
N GLY A 279 4.78 -1.59 13.09
CA GLY A 279 4.60 -1.51 11.65
C GLY A 279 5.87 -1.15 10.91
N LEU A 280 6.49 -0.03 11.32
CA LEU A 280 7.74 0.47 10.74
C LEU A 280 8.86 -0.56 10.86
N LEU A 281 9.08 -1.12 12.04
CA LEU A 281 10.10 -2.14 12.29
C LEU A 281 9.89 -3.37 11.41
N GLY A 282 8.66 -3.89 11.36
CA GLY A 282 8.34 -5.03 10.51
C GLY A 282 8.62 -4.76 9.04
N THR A 283 8.33 -3.55 8.54
CA THR A 283 8.66 -3.20 7.14
C THR A 283 10.16 -3.03 6.91
N VAL A 284 10.91 -2.49 7.88
CA VAL A 284 12.37 -2.37 7.78
C VAL A 284 13.02 -3.73 7.69
N ILE A 285 12.62 -4.67 8.55
CA ILE A 285 13.17 -6.03 8.61
C ILE A 285 12.79 -6.85 7.37
N THR A 286 11.51 -6.81 7.00
CA THR A 286 10.98 -7.67 5.91
C THR A 286 11.09 -7.04 4.52
N GLY A 287 11.39 -5.74 4.43
CA GLY A 287 11.35 -4.96 3.20
C GLY A 287 9.95 -4.67 2.66
N SER A 288 8.87 -5.13 3.32
CA SER A 288 7.50 -5.07 2.78
C SER A 288 6.45 -4.79 3.86
N ASN A 289 5.62 -3.78 3.63
CA ASN A 289 4.45 -3.49 4.46
C ASN A 289 3.45 -4.66 4.50
N THR A 290 3.32 -5.40 3.40
CA THR A 290 2.46 -6.59 3.36
C THR A 290 2.98 -7.67 4.29
N ASN A 291 4.29 -7.92 4.29
CA ASN A 291 4.91 -8.93 5.17
C ASN A 291 4.86 -8.48 6.64
N SER A 292 5.08 -7.19 6.91
CA SER A 292 4.92 -6.59 8.24
C SER A 292 3.50 -6.81 8.80
N ASN A 293 2.48 -6.57 7.96
CA ASN A 293 1.08 -6.80 8.35
C ASN A 293 0.79 -8.26 8.64
N VAL A 294 1.34 -9.20 7.84
CA VAL A 294 1.18 -10.64 8.08
C VAL A 294 1.76 -11.04 9.43
N LEU A 295 2.97 -10.57 9.76
CA LEU A 295 3.66 -10.93 11.01
C LEU A 295 3.00 -10.35 12.25
N PHE A 296 2.64 -9.07 12.22
CA PHE A 296 2.26 -8.34 13.43
C PHE A 296 0.78 -7.93 13.47
N GLY A 297 0.00 -8.20 12.44
CA GLY A 297 -1.43 -7.84 12.40
C GLY A 297 -2.22 -8.49 13.54
N ALA A 298 -2.06 -9.81 13.73
CA ALA A 298 -2.71 -10.53 14.83
C ALA A 298 -2.25 -10.01 16.20
N LEU A 299 -0.95 -9.72 16.37
CA LEU A 299 -0.39 -9.13 17.60
C LEU A 299 -1.10 -7.82 17.96
N GLN A 300 -1.35 -6.96 16.98
CA GLN A 300 -2.02 -5.67 17.17
C GLN A 300 -3.47 -5.84 17.59
N ARG A 301 -4.20 -6.76 16.94
CA ARG A 301 -5.58 -7.09 17.31
C ARG A 301 -5.65 -7.64 18.74
N ASP A 302 -4.79 -8.58 19.09
CA ASP A 302 -4.83 -9.27 20.38
C ASP A 302 -4.38 -8.33 21.51
N SER A 303 -3.37 -7.48 21.26
CA SER A 303 -2.97 -6.43 22.20
C SER A 303 -4.09 -5.42 22.44
N ALA A 304 -4.79 -5.00 21.38
CA ALA A 304 -5.93 -4.10 21.51
C ALA A 304 -7.04 -4.72 22.36
N ARG A 305 -7.37 -6.00 22.15
CA ARG A 305 -8.38 -6.72 22.94
C ARG A 305 -8.00 -6.80 24.42
N LEU A 306 -6.75 -7.12 24.73
CA LEU A 306 -6.24 -7.17 26.10
C LEU A 306 -6.34 -5.81 26.81
N LEU A 307 -6.07 -4.72 26.10
CA LEU A 307 -6.15 -3.35 26.62
C LEU A 307 -7.55 -2.73 26.51
N GLN A 308 -8.56 -3.47 26.06
CA GLN A 308 -9.92 -2.96 25.81
C GLN A 308 -9.92 -1.74 24.85
N MET A 309 -9.00 -1.74 23.88
CA MET A 309 -8.85 -0.73 22.84
C MET A 309 -9.48 -1.18 21.52
N ASN A 310 -9.62 -0.26 20.56
CA ASN A 310 -10.20 -0.55 19.26
C ASN A 310 -9.22 -1.37 18.39
N PRO A 311 -9.50 -2.66 18.09
CA PRO A 311 -8.57 -3.49 17.32
C PRO A 311 -8.39 -3.02 15.88
N VAL A 312 -9.44 -2.39 15.31
CA VAL A 312 -9.41 -1.83 13.96
C VAL A 312 -8.44 -0.66 13.88
N LEU A 313 -8.43 0.22 14.90
CA LEU A 313 -7.52 1.35 14.96
C LEU A 313 -6.07 0.88 15.11
N MET A 314 -5.79 -0.09 15.99
CA MET A 314 -4.43 -0.61 16.17
C MET A 314 -3.91 -1.33 14.92
N ALA A 315 -4.75 -2.09 14.22
CA ALA A 315 -4.41 -2.68 12.93
C ALA A 315 -4.17 -1.61 11.85
N ALA A 316 -4.92 -0.50 11.86
CA ALA A 316 -4.72 0.61 10.94
C ALA A 316 -3.40 1.35 11.21
N LEU A 317 -3.06 1.58 12.49
CA LEU A 317 -1.78 2.17 12.90
C LEU A 317 -0.59 1.29 12.49
N GLN A 318 -0.69 -0.02 12.68
CA GLN A 318 0.30 -1.00 12.22
C GLN A 318 0.63 -0.80 10.74
N THR A 319 -0.36 -0.77 9.86
CA THR A 319 -0.07 -0.65 8.43
C THR A 319 0.26 0.78 8.00
N ALA A 320 -0.19 1.81 8.72
CA ALA A 320 0.24 3.19 8.49
C ALA A 320 1.74 3.34 8.80
N GLY A 321 2.18 2.83 9.96
CA GLY A 321 3.58 2.75 10.32
C GLY A 321 4.39 1.87 9.37
N GLY A 322 3.85 0.74 8.94
CA GLY A 322 4.49 -0.12 7.94
C GLY A 322 4.61 0.54 6.57
N ALA A 323 3.65 1.38 6.16
CA ALA A 323 3.76 2.19 4.95
C ALA A 323 4.90 3.21 5.09
N LEU A 324 4.98 3.91 6.23
CA LEU A 324 6.06 4.88 6.51
C LEU A 324 7.44 4.21 6.59
N GLY A 325 7.53 3.01 7.17
CA GLY A 325 8.76 2.21 7.22
C GLY A 325 9.29 1.81 5.85
N SER A 326 8.48 1.90 4.79
CA SER A 326 8.96 1.66 3.42
C SER A 326 10.02 2.68 2.98
N MET A 327 10.07 3.87 3.59
CA MET A 327 11.07 4.91 3.29
C MET A 327 12.49 4.54 3.75
N VAL A 328 12.61 3.59 4.68
CA VAL A 328 13.88 3.16 5.29
C VAL A 328 14.18 1.67 5.06
N ALA A 329 13.28 0.95 4.38
CA ALA A 329 13.49 -0.45 4.03
C ALA A 329 14.70 -0.57 3.07
N PRO A 330 15.77 -1.31 3.44
CA PRO A 330 17.00 -1.38 2.65
C PRO A 330 16.77 -1.78 1.19
N ALA A 331 15.94 -2.81 0.95
CA ALA A 331 15.61 -3.28 -0.39
C ALA A 331 14.96 -2.19 -1.27
N LYS A 332 14.10 -1.34 -0.68
CA LYS A 332 13.45 -0.24 -1.40
C LYS A 332 14.40 0.92 -1.64
N VAL A 333 15.28 1.20 -0.68
CA VAL A 333 16.29 2.26 -0.83
C VAL A 333 17.30 1.90 -1.90
N VAL A 334 17.79 0.64 -1.95
CA VAL A 334 18.70 0.16 -3.00
C VAL A 334 18.09 0.34 -4.40
N LEU A 335 16.80 0.01 -4.55
CA LEU A 335 16.09 0.22 -5.82
C LEU A 335 15.96 1.72 -6.16
N ALA A 336 15.64 2.55 -5.16
CA ALA A 336 15.55 3.99 -5.35
C ALA A 336 16.91 4.59 -5.73
N THR A 337 18.00 4.25 -5.05
CA THR A 337 19.35 4.77 -5.35
C THR A 337 19.84 4.32 -6.73
N ALA A 338 19.55 3.08 -7.13
CA ALA A 338 19.87 2.59 -8.47
C ALA A 338 19.14 3.37 -9.58
N THR A 339 17.88 3.74 -9.37
CA THR A 339 17.07 4.46 -10.37
C THR A 339 17.33 5.96 -10.42
N THR A 340 17.79 6.56 -9.32
CA THR A 340 18.08 8.00 -9.24
C THR A 340 19.56 8.35 -9.45
N GLY A 341 20.40 7.38 -9.85
CA GLY A 341 21.83 7.61 -10.08
C GLY A 341 22.64 7.85 -8.79
N LEU A 342 22.15 7.34 -7.65
CA LEU A 342 22.78 7.44 -6.32
C LEU A 342 23.28 6.08 -5.82
N ALA A 343 23.49 5.10 -6.69
CA ALA A 343 23.96 3.77 -6.33
C ALA A 343 25.24 3.84 -5.47
N GLY A 344 25.29 3.08 -4.37
CA GLY A 344 26.38 3.13 -3.39
C GLY A 344 26.25 4.24 -2.35
N ARG A 345 25.15 5.03 -2.36
CA ARG A 345 24.83 6.06 -1.36
C ARG A 345 23.59 5.74 -0.53
N GLU A 346 23.29 4.46 -0.33
CA GLU A 346 22.12 3.98 0.42
C GLU A 346 22.17 4.44 1.88
N GLY A 347 23.33 4.35 2.53
CA GLY A 347 23.52 4.74 3.93
C GLY A 347 23.15 6.21 4.21
N PRO A 348 23.70 7.17 3.46
CA PRO A 348 23.30 8.59 3.55
C PRO A 348 21.80 8.82 3.31
N VAL A 349 21.21 8.12 2.33
CA VAL A 349 19.77 8.23 2.03
C VAL A 349 18.94 7.73 3.22
N ILE A 350 19.24 6.53 3.75
CA ILE A 350 18.58 5.97 4.94
C ILE A 350 18.72 6.91 6.14
N ARG A 351 19.91 7.49 6.36
CA ARG A 351 20.14 8.41 7.49
C ARG A 351 19.23 9.63 7.45
N ILE A 352 18.96 10.16 6.25
CA ILE A 352 18.04 11.28 6.06
C ILE A 352 16.59 10.80 6.23
N THR A 353 16.19 9.74 5.51
CA THR A 353 14.80 9.28 5.51
C THR A 353 14.36 8.71 6.86
N ALA A 354 15.27 8.12 7.64
CA ALA A 354 14.97 7.58 8.97
C ALA A 354 14.48 8.62 9.96
N ARG A 355 15.03 9.84 9.91
CA ARG A 355 14.55 10.94 10.77
C ARG A 355 13.08 11.24 10.49
N TYR A 356 12.71 11.35 9.22
CA TYR A 356 11.33 11.59 8.81
C TYR A 356 10.43 10.39 9.08
N ALA A 357 10.90 9.17 8.82
CA ALA A 357 10.16 7.96 9.10
C ALA A 357 9.78 7.86 10.59
N LEU A 358 10.73 8.13 11.49
CA LEU A 358 10.48 8.12 12.94
C LEU A 358 9.51 9.23 13.38
N LEU A 359 9.71 10.46 12.89
CA LEU A 359 8.83 11.59 13.22
C LEU A 359 7.39 11.38 12.72
N LEU A 360 7.23 10.92 11.49
CA LEU A 360 5.92 10.64 10.91
C LEU A 360 5.24 9.45 11.59
N THR A 361 6.00 8.44 12.00
CA THR A 361 5.48 7.28 12.75
C THR A 361 5.05 7.71 14.15
N ALA A 362 5.82 8.56 14.83
CA ALA A 362 5.44 9.15 16.11
C ALA A 362 4.15 9.98 15.98
N LEU A 363 4.01 10.76 14.90
CA LEU A 363 2.79 11.51 14.59
C LEU A 363 1.58 10.58 14.45
N MET A 364 1.71 9.46 13.73
CA MET A 364 0.63 8.46 13.64
C MET A 364 0.28 7.88 15.00
N GLY A 365 1.27 7.58 15.84
CA GLY A 365 1.05 7.03 17.18
C GLY A 365 0.35 8.04 18.10
N PHE A 366 0.73 9.32 18.01
CA PHE A 366 0.07 10.40 18.74
C PHE A 366 -1.39 10.58 18.31
N ILE A 367 -1.67 10.56 17.01
CA ILE A 367 -3.06 10.57 16.50
C ILE A 367 -3.82 9.36 17.02
N GLY A 368 -3.20 8.17 16.99
CA GLY A 368 -3.76 6.96 17.57
C GLY A 368 -4.13 7.12 19.03
N MET A 369 -3.26 7.72 19.85
CA MET A 369 -3.53 7.97 21.26
C MET A 369 -4.69 8.95 21.49
N LEU A 370 -4.81 9.99 20.66
CA LEU A 370 -5.91 10.97 20.77
C LEU A 370 -7.27 10.38 20.40
N VAL A 371 -7.28 9.53 19.38
CA VAL A 371 -8.51 8.97 18.79
C VAL A 371 -8.98 7.69 19.48
N GLN A 372 -8.08 7.00 20.20
CA GLN A 372 -8.41 5.80 20.97
C GLN A 372 -9.15 6.10 22.29
N ARG A 373 -9.07 7.34 22.78
CA ARG A 373 -9.86 7.83 23.90
C ARG A 373 -11.30 8.04 23.46
#